data_AF-A0A950GDG9-F1
#
_entry.id   AF-A0A950GDG9-F1
#
_cell.length_a   1.000
_cell.length_b   1.000
_cell.length_c   1.000
_cell.angle_alpha   90.00
_cell.angle_beta   90.00
_cell.angle_gamma   90.00
#
_symmetry.space_group_name_H-M   'P 1'
#
loop_
_entity.id
_entity.type
_entity.pdbx_description
1 polymer ?
#
loop_
_entity_poly.entity_id
_entity_poly.type
_entity_poly.pdbx_seq_one_letter_code
_entity_poly.pdbx_strand_id
1 'polypeptide(L)'
;MTDASDVIPRRATENASSNPAKPTPNQSAASQPKKKPRGPPHWFGRALAWAAVLVALGGGGYFAWLKLRPPGLPEGFASGNGRIEATEIDVDAKIPGRIANILVDEGDFVRANQVLVHMDVKTLEAQRREAEAQLERAAIGVDTAQAVVRQREAERTAAIAQIATRK
;
A
#
# COMPACT_ATOMS: atom_id res chain seq x y z
N MET A 1 56.05 18.38 -39.55
CA MET A 1 56.68 19.70 -39.69
C MET A 1 57.14 20.13 -38.31
N THR A 2 58.39 19.90 -37.88
CA THR A 2 59.62 20.62 -38.26
C THR A 2 59.49 22.13 -38.11
N ASP A 3 60.12 22.68 -37.07
CA ASP A 3 61.04 23.83 -37.14
C ASP A 3 61.68 23.97 -35.75
N ALA A 4 62.95 23.64 -35.46
CA ALA A 4 64.22 23.86 -36.13
C ALA A 4 64.63 25.34 -36.19
N SER A 5 65.91 25.54 -35.85
CA SER A 5 66.71 26.76 -36.05
C SER A 5 66.42 27.88 -35.02
N ASP A 6 67.38 28.59 -34.43
CA ASP A 6 68.83 28.76 -34.61
C ASP A 6 69.25 29.76 -33.49
N VAL A 7 70.44 29.82 -32.85
CA VAL A 7 71.74 30.34 -33.36
C VAL A 7 72.74 30.32 -32.16
N ILE A 8 73.79 29.46 -32.13
CA ILE A 8 75.26 29.69 -32.36
C ILE A 8 76.03 30.60 -31.33
N PRO A 9 77.38 30.57 -31.11
CA PRO A 9 78.46 29.56 -31.25
C PRO A 9 79.41 29.39 -30.02
N ARG A 10 80.34 28.44 -30.22
CA ARG A 10 81.58 28.04 -29.50
C ARG A 10 82.58 29.14 -29.10
N ARG A 11 83.41 28.83 -28.08
CA ARG A 11 84.88 29.03 -28.11
C ARG A 11 85.63 27.87 -27.46
N ALA A 12 86.70 27.45 -28.12
CA ALA A 12 87.75 26.58 -27.61
C ALA A 12 88.90 27.43 -27.06
N THR A 13 89.56 26.95 -26.00
CA THR A 13 91.01 27.07 -25.70
C THR A 13 91.28 25.94 -24.68
N GLU A 14 92.05 24.90 -25.00
CA GLU A 14 93.51 24.85 -25.17
C GLU A 14 94.26 24.81 -23.82
N ASN A 15 94.74 23.61 -23.48
CA ASN A 15 96.08 23.27 -22.96
C ASN A 15 95.99 21.93 -22.21
N ALA A 16 96.46 20.82 -22.80
CA ALA A 16 97.88 20.41 -22.87
C ALA A 16 98.43 20.07 -21.47
N SER A 17 98.60 18.76 -21.20
CA SER A 17 99.92 18.10 -21.09
C SER A 17 100.35 18.00 -19.62
N SER A 18 100.78 16.89 -18.99
CA SER A 18 101.37 15.61 -19.38
C SER A 18 101.34 14.68 -18.13
N ASN A 19 100.84 13.44 -18.19
CA ASN A 19 101.55 12.15 -18.36
C ASN A 19 102.17 11.55 -17.04
N PRO A 20 102.61 10.27 -16.95
CA PRO A 20 101.83 9.12 -16.44
C PRO A 20 102.61 8.19 -15.46
N ALA A 21 101.97 7.13 -14.90
CA ALA A 21 102.57 5.78 -14.79
C ALA A 21 101.64 4.72 -14.11
N LYS A 22 101.47 3.59 -14.82
CA LYS A 22 100.94 2.24 -14.46
C LYS A 22 101.83 1.52 -13.41
N PRO A 23 101.54 0.30 -12.84
CA PRO A 23 100.74 -0.81 -13.41
C PRO A 23 99.81 -1.62 -12.44
N THR A 24 99.01 -2.49 -13.07
CA THR A 24 98.23 -3.69 -12.63
C THR A 24 99.07 -4.77 -11.92
N PRO A 25 98.56 -5.99 -11.58
CA PRO A 25 97.27 -6.50 -11.04
C PRO A 25 97.51 -7.49 -9.84
N ASN A 26 96.45 -8.07 -9.23
CA ASN A 26 96.28 -9.53 -9.02
C ASN A 26 95.23 -9.88 -7.93
N GLN A 27 94.57 -10.99 -8.20
CA GLN A 27 93.45 -11.68 -7.60
C GLN A 27 93.82 -12.43 -6.32
N SER A 28 92.84 -12.69 -5.44
CA SER A 28 92.65 -13.97 -4.73
C SER A 28 91.41 -13.95 -3.81
N ALA A 29 90.56 -14.94 -4.04
CA ALA A 29 89.47 -15.51 -3.24
C ALA A 29 89.21 -15.01 -1.79
N ALA A 30 87.93 -14.76 -1.46
CA ALA A 30 87.18 -15.49 -0.42
C ALA A 30 85.82 -14.82 -0.06
N SER A 31 84.77 -15.65 -0.02
CA SER A 31 83.53 -15.54 0.79
C SER A 31 82.61 -14.29 0.65
N GLN A 32 81.40 -14.53 0.17
CA GLN A 32 80.28 -13.59 0.19
C GLN A 32 79.86 -13.19 1.61
N PRO A 33 79.62 -11.90 1.92
CA PRO A 33 78.95 -11.51 3.15
C PRO A 33 77.42 -11.57 3.00
N LYS A 34 76.76 -12.28 3.92
CA LYS A 34 75.29 -12.37 4.06
C LYS A 34 74.66 -10.98 4.12
N LYS A 35 73.73 -10.67 3.18
CA LYS A 35 72.89 -9.46 3.24
C LYS A 35 71.94 -9.57 4.44
N LYS A 36 72.01 -8.58 5.33
CA LYS A 36 71.10 -8.42 6.49
C LYS A 36 69.65 -8.18 6.01
N PRO A 37 68.63 -8.66 6.73
CA PRO A 37 67.24 -8.41 6.36
C PRO A 37 66.95 -6.90 6.41
N ARG A 38 66.34 -6.37 5.34
CA ARG A 38 65.83 -4.99 5.29
C ARG A 38 64.71 -4.87 6.32
N GLY A 39 64.87 -3.95 7.29
CA GLY A 39 63.81 -3.64 8.26
C GLY A 39 62.54 -3.11 7.59
N PRO A 40 61.39 -3.16 8.29
CA PRO A 40 60.11 -2.71 7.73
C PRO A 40 60.22 -1.23 7.32
N PRO A 41 59.67 -0.85 6.16
CA PRO A 41 59.75 0.52 5.69
C PRO A 41 59.00 1.45 6.65
N HIS A 42 59.58 2.61 6.95
CA HIS A 42 59.10 3.57 7.96
C HIS A 42 57.63 4.03 7.79
N TRP A 43 57.00 3.80 6.64
CA TRP A 43 55.57 4.05 6.43
C TRP A 43 54.66 3.06 7.20
N PHE A 44 55.15 1.87 7.54
CA PHE A 44 54.40 0.85 8.31
C PHE A 44 54.01 1.34 9.71
N GLY A 45 54.89 2.08 10.39
CA GLY A 45 54.59 2.62 11.72
C GLY A 45 53.47 3.66 11.68
N ARG A 46 53.45 4.50 10.64
CA ARG A 46 52.39 5.50 10.43
C ARG A 46 51.07 4.84 10.04
N ALA A 47 51.11 3.82 9.20
CA ALA A 47 49.92 3.03 8.83
C ALA A 47 49.30 2.34 10.06
N LEU A 48 50.12 1.77 10.94
CA LEU A 48 49.65 1.15 12.18
C LEU A 48 49.05 2.17 13.16
N ALA A 49 49.67 3.35 13.28
CA ALA A 49 49.13 4.44 14.09
C ALA A 49 47.76 4.92 13.58
N TRP A 50 47.60 5.10 12.26
CA TRP A 50 46.31 5.45 11.67
C TRP A 50 45.26 4.35 11.83
N ALA A 51 45.65 3.08 11.71
CA ALA A 51 44.75 1.95 11.96
C ALA A 51 44.26 1.93 13.42
N ALA A 52 45.13 2.18 14.39
CA ALA A 52 44.75 2.26 15.80
C ALA A 52 43.78 3.43 16.08
N VAL A 53 44.00 4.59 15.46
CA VAL A 53 43.09 5.74 15.56
C VAL A 53 41.73 5.41 14.97
N LEU A 54 41.67 4.76 13.81
CA LEU A 54 40.40 4.35 13.19
C LEU A 54 39.64 3.34 14.06
N VAL A 55 40.34 2.38 14.68
CA VAL A 55 39.74 1.43 15.62
C VAL A 55 39.21 2.16 16.86
N ALA A 56 39.97 3.11 17.41
CA ALA A 56 39.54 3.90 18.57
C ALA A 56 38.31 4.77 18.26
N LEU A 57 38.28 5.43 17.09
CA LEU A 57 37.14 6.23 16.65
C LEU A 57 35.92 5.36 16.33
N GLY A 58 36.12 4.23 15.65
CA GLY A 58 35.05 3.27 15.35
C GLY A 58 34.47 2.65 16.61
N GLY A 59 35.33 2.20 17.53
CA GLY A 59 34.93 1.66 18.83
C GLY A 59 34.25 2.70 19.71
N GLY A 60 34.79 3.92 19.76
CA GLY A 60 34.20 5.04 20.50
C GLY A 60 32.83 5.43 19.96
N GLY A 61 32.68 5.53 18.63
CA GLY A 61 31.40 5.80 17.97
C GLY A 61 30.37 4.69 18.21
N TYR A 62 30.78 3.43 18.11
CA TYR A 62 29.91 2.28 18.40
C TYR A 62 29.45 2.26 19.86
N PHE A 63 30.36 2.52 20.80
CA PHE A 63 30.04 2.56 22.23
C PHE A 63 29.11 3.72 22.58
N ALA A 64 29.35 4.91 22.00
CA ALA A 64 28.46 6.06 22.17
C ALA A 64 27.05 5.75 21.64
N TRP A 65 26.95 5.13 20.47
CA TRP A 65 25.66 4.75 19.88
C TRP A 65 24.89 3.75 20.75
N LEU A 66 25.57 2.76 21.34
CA LEU A 66 24.95 1.82 22.28
C LEU A 66 24.39 2.51 23.51
N LYS A 67 25.11 3.48 24.08
CA LYS A 67 24.69 4.23 25.28
C LYS A 67 23.58 5.25 25.03
N LEU A 68 23.52 5.83 23.82
CA LEU A 68 22.57 6.88 23.46
C LEU A 68 21.26 6.34 22.87
N ARG A 69 21.17 5.03 22.61
CA ARG A 69 19.93 4.42 22.14
C ARG A 69 18.86 4.50 23.24
N PRO A 70 17.64 4.95 22.90
CA PRO A 70 16.54 4.92 23.85
C PRO A 70 16.27 3.48 24.31
N PRO A 71 15.93 3.26 25.59
CA PRO A 71 15.53 1.94 26.06
C PRO A 71 14.35 1.44 25.20
N GLY A 72 14.43 0.19 24.76
CA GLY A 72 13.34 -0.46 24.03
C GLY A 72 12.07 -0.55 24.88
N LEU A 73 10.97 -1.02 24.28
CA LEU A 73 9.73 -1.20 25.02
C LEU A 73 9.93 -2.15 26.22
N PRO A 74 9.28 -1.90 27.38
CA PRO A 74 9.36 -2.78 28.53
C PRO A 74 8.89 -4.20 28.20
N GLU A 75 9.33 -5.18 28.98
CA GLU A 75 8.92 -6.57 28.82
C GLU A 75 7.38 -6.70 28.91
N GLY A 76 6.77 -7.40 27.94
CA GLY A 76 5.32 -7.53 27.82
C GLY A 76 4.62 -6.49 26.94
N PHE A 77 5.32 -5.46 26.45
CA PHE A 77 4.76 -4.48 25.51
C PHE A 77 5.27 -4.71 24.07
N ALA A 78 4.34 -5.00 23.16
CA ALA A 78 4.60 -5.02 21.73
C ALA A 78 4.11 -3.70 21.10
N SER A 79 4.96 -3.04 20.31
CA SER A 79 4.55 -1.89 19.49
C SER A 79 4.12 -2.37 18.11
N GLY A 80 2.95 -1.95 17.66
CA GLY A 80 2.46 -2.15 16.30
C GLY A 80 1.53 -1.01 15.91
N ASN A 81 1.46 -0.70 14.62
CA ASN A 81 0.47 0.25 14.11
C ASN A 81 -0.84 -0.51 13.89
N GLY A 82 -1.87 -0.18 14.66
CA GLY A 82 -3.23 -0.62 14.40
C GLY A 82 -3.96 0.38 13.50
N ARG A 83 -4.87 -0.11 12.65
CA ARG A 83 -5.85 0.71 11.96
C ARG A 83 -7.23 0.29 12.42
N ILE A 84 -8.04 1.26 12.82
CA ILE A 84 -9.46 1.03 13.11
C ILE A 84 -10.18 1.10 11.78
N GLU A 85 -10.90 0.03 11.46
CA GLU A 85 -11.77 -0.04 10.29
C GLU A 85 -13.22 0.00 10.76
N ALA A 86 -14.07 0.73 10.04
CA ALA A 86 -15.51 0.78 10.26
C ALA A 86 -16.22 0.45 8.95
N THR A 87 -17.34 -0.25 9.05
CA THR A 87 -18.24 -0.43 7.91
C THR A 87 -19.28 0.68 7.94
N GLU A 88 -19.23 1.55 6.94
CA GLU A 88 -20.22 2.59 6.74
C GLU A 88 -21.41 2.02 5.96
N ILE A 89 -22.62 2.37 6.39
CA ILE A 89 -23.86 1.97 5.75
C ILE A 89 -24.72 3.21 5.61
N ASP A 90 -24.97 3.61 4.37
CA ASP A 90 -25.91 4.67 4.05
C ASP A 90 -27.34 4.11 4.07
N VAL A 91 -28.25 4.83 4.74
CA VAL A 91 -29.65 4.43 4.88
C VAL A 91 -30.53 5.38 4.08
N ASP A 92 -31.13 4.85 3.02
CA ASP A 92 -31.98 5.61 2.09
C ASP A 92 -33.42 5.09 2.04
N ALA A 93 -34.34 5.99 1.70
CA ALA A 93 -35.73 5.63 1.44
C ALA A 93 -35.89 4.98 0.07
N LYS A 94 -36.51 3.80 0.02
CA LYS A 94 -36.79 3.08 -1.25
C LYS A 94 -37.77 3.81 -2.16
N ILE A 95 -38.73 4.54 -1.59
CA ILE A 95 -39.75 5.31 -2.30
C ILE A 95 -39.62 6.76 -1.86
N PRO A 96 -39.58 7.73 -2.79
CA PRO A 96 -39.52 9.13 -2.43
C PRO A 96 -40.80 9.55 -1.70
N GLY A 97 -40.65 10.38 -0.67
CA GLY A 97 -41.78 10.85 0.13
C GLY A 97 -41.37 11.93 1.11
N ARG A 98 -42.36 12.49 1.81
CA ARG A 98 -42.10 13.43 2.91
C ARG A 98 -41.88 12.67 4.20
N ILE A 99 -41.00 13.18 5.05
CA ILE A 99 -40.82 12.67 6.41
C ILE A 99 -41.98 13.19 7.26
N ALA A 100 -42.64 12.30 7.99
CA ALA A 100 -43.61 12.66 9.01
C ALA A 100 -42.89 12.98 10.33
N ASN A 101 -42.06 12.04 10.82
CA ASN A 101 -41.33 12.16 12.08
C ASN A 101 -39.95 11.48 11.97
N ILE A 102 -38.96 12.02 12.69
CA ILE A 102 -37.65 11.41 12.93
C ILE A 102 -37.65 10.91 14.39
N LEU A 103 -37.16 9.69 14.63
CA LEU A 103 -37.27 9.01 15.93
C LEU A 103 -35.93 8.88 16.67
N VAL A 104 -34.83 9.30 16.05
CA VAL A 104 -33.47 9.16 16.56
C VAL A 104 -32.69 10.44 16.31
N ASP A 105 -31.72 10.73 17.17
CA ASP A 105 -30.83 11.87 17.04
C ASP A 105 -29.44 11.44 16.55
N GLU A 106 -28.64 12.42 16.12
CA GLU A 106 -27.25 12.17 15.71
C GLU A 106 -26.41 11.64 16.88
N GLY A 107 -25.67 10.56 16.65
CA GLY A 107 -24.84 9.91 17.66
C GLY A 107 -25.55 8.81 18.46
N ASP A 108 -26.85 8.59 18.23
CA ASP A 108 -27.59 7.50 18.87
C ASP A 108 -27.12 6.12 18.39
N PHE A 109 -27.02 5.18 19.35
CA PHE A 109 -26.78 3.78 19.03
C PHE A 109 -28.07 3.11 18.54
N VAL A 110 -28.09 2.71 17.27
CA VAL A 110 -29.23 2.05 16.63
C VAL A 110 -28.96 0.56 16.41
N ARG A 111 -30.03 -0.23 16.34
CA ARG A 111 -29.97 -1.67 16.04
C ARG A 111 -30.58 -1.98 14.68
N ALA A 112 -30.19 -3.12 14.12
CA ALA A 112 -30.82 -3.62 12.89
C ALA A 112 -32.34 -3.76 13.08
N ASN A 113 -33.10 -3.39 12.04
CA ASN A 113 -34.57 -3.34 12.03
C ASN A 113 -35.22 -2.32 13.00
N GLN A 114 -34.44 -1.44 13.62
CA GLN A 114 -35.01 -0.32 14.37
C GLN A 114 -35.60 0.70 13.40
N VAL A 115 -36.81 1.18 13.70
CA VAL A 115 -37.44 2.26 12.95
C VAL A 115 -36.71 3.56 13.29
N LEU A 116 -36.15 4.21 12.29
CA LEU A 116 -35.44 5.49 12.44
C LEU A 116 -36.34 6.68 12.08
N VAL A 117 -37.19 6.52 11.08
CA VAL A 117 -38.01 7.59 10.50
C VAL A 117 -39.37 7.04 10.10
N HIS A 118 -40.42 7.83 10.32
CA HIS A 118 -41.75 7.59 9.75
C HIS A 118 -41.98 8.51 8.55
N MET A 119 -42.43 7.94 7.43
CA MET A 119 -42.79 8.67 6.22
C MET A 119 -44.27 9.09 6.24
N ASP A 120 -44.61 10.21 5.62
CA ASP A 120 -45.99 10.63 5.36
C ASP A 120 -46.57 9.78 4.22
N VAL A 121 -47.50 8.89 4.58
CA VAL A 121 -48.08 7.89 3.67
C VAL A 121 -49.56 8.14 3.36
N LYS A 122 -50.12 9.32 3.68
CA LYS A 122 -51.56 9.61 3.50
C LYS A 122 -52.07 9.32 2.08
N THR A 123 -51.29 9.67 1.06
CA THR A 123 -51.65 9.39 -0.34
C THR A 123 -51.59 7.90 -0.66
N LEU A 124 -50.58 7.19 -0.14
CA LEU A 124 -50.44 5.73 -0.34
C LEU A 124 -51.56 4.96 0.36
N GLU A 125 -51.96 5.39 1.56
CA GLU A 125 -53.11 4.83 2.27
C GLU A 125 -54.43 5.06 1.53
N ALA A 126 -54.60 6.25 0.93
CA ALA A 126 -55.77 6.52 0.09
C ALA A 126 -55.79 5.62 -1.16
N GLN A 127 -54.67 5.50 -1.87
CA GLN A 127 -54.53 4.62 -3.03
C GLN A 127 -54.76 3.14 -2.67
N ARG A 128 -54.24 2.71 -1.51
CA ARG A 128 -54.48 1.36 -0.99
C ARG A 128 -55.97 1.11 -0.76
N ARG A 129 -56.67 2.03 -0.08
CA ARG A 129 -58.11 1.91 0.17
C ARG A 129 -58.91 1.90 -1.13
N GLU A 130 -58.52 2.72 -2.10
CA GLU A 130 -59.15 2.71 -3.42
C GLU A 130 -58.98 1.35 -4.11
N ALA A 131 -57.76 0.81 -4.13
CA ALA A 131 -57.46 -0.49 -4.73
C ALA A 131 -58.20 -1.63 -4.03
N GLU A 132 -58.31 -1.60 -2.70
CA GLU A 132 -59.08 -2.57 -1.92
C GLU A 132 -60.57 -2.53 -2.28
N ALA A 133 -61.16 -1.34 -2.42
CA ALA A 133 -62.55 -1.18 -2.84
C ALA A 133 -62.77 -1.65 -4.29
N GLN A 134 -61.81 -1.44 -5.18
CA GLN A 134 -61.87 -1.96 -6.56
C GLN A 134 -61.82 -3.49 -6.58
N LEU A 135 -60.99 -4.11 -5.75
CA LEU A 135 -60.92 -5.56 -5.60
C LEU A 135 -62.25 -6.13 -5.11
N GLU A 136 -62.87 -5.51 -4.09
CA GLU A 136 -64.17 -5.95 -3.57
C GLU A 136 -65.27 -5.84 -4.63
N ARG A 137 -65.32 -4.74 -5.38
CA ARG A 137 -66.27 -4.58 -6.50
C ARG A 137 -66.08 -5.65 -7.57
N ALA A 138 -64.83 -5.99 -7.89
CA ALA A 138 -64.53 -7.04 -8.86
C ALA A 138 -65.01 -8.42 -8.36
N ALA A 139 -64.79 -8.73 -7.08
CA ALA A 139 -65.28 -9.97 -6.47
C ALA A 139 -66.81 -10.08 -6.53
N ILE A 140 -67.52 -9.01 -6.14
CA ILE A 140 -68.99 -8.94 -6.25
C ILE A 140 -69.45 -9.11 -7.71
N GLY A 141 -68.71 -8.53 -8.66
CA GLY A 141 -68.97 -8.69 -10.09
C GLY A 141 -68.89 -10.16 -10.55
N VAL A 142 -67.86 -10.89 -10.08
CA VAL A 142 -67.72 -12.33 -10.35
C VAL A 142 -68.88 -13.11 -9.73
N ASP A 143 -69.22 -12.85 -8.48
CA ASP A 143 -70.33 -13.53 -7.79
C ASP A 143 -71.66 -13.29 -8.49
N THR A 144 -71.90 -12.06 -8.93
CA THR A 144 -73.08 -11.66 -9.70
C THR A 144 -73.13 -12.40 -11.04
N ALA A 145 -72.01 -12.44 -11.77
CA ALA A 145 -71.93 -13.17 -13.03
C ALA A 145 -72.18 -14.68 -12.85
N GLN A 146 -71.63 -15.29 -11.80
CA GLN A 146 -71.89 -16.68 -11.46
C GLN A 146 -73.35 -16.94 -11.10
N ALA A 147 -74.00 -16.02 -10.35
CA ALA A 147 -75.41 -16.12 -10.03
C ALA A 147 -76.28 -16.09 -11.30
N VAL A 148 -75.95 -15.21 -12.24
CA VAL A 148 -76.63 -15.15 -13.55
C VAL A 148 -76.44 -16.47 -14.32
N VAL A 149 -75.24 -17.04 -14.35
CA VAL A 149 -74.99 -18.35 -15.00
C VAL A 149 -75.85 -19.44 -14.37
N ARG A 150 -75.85 -19.57 -13.04
CA ARG A 150 -76.69 -20.56 -12.32
C ARG A 150 -78.18 -20.39 -12.63
N GLN A 151 -78.66 -19.15 -12.69
CA GLN A 151 -80.04 -18.87 -13.08
C GLN A 151 -80.35 -19.35 -14.50
N ARG A 152 -79.46 -19.06 -15.47
CA ARG A 152 -79.64 -19.49 -16.87
C ARG A 152 -79.62 -21.01 -17.03
N GLU A 153 -78.79 -21.71 -16.27
CA GLU A 153 -78.75 -23.18 -16.27
C GLU A 153 -80.05 -23.79 -15.72
N ALA A 154 -80.60 -23.20 -14.65
CA ALA A 154 -81.88 -23.60 -14.10
C ALA A 154 -83.03 -23.36 -15.10
N GLU A 155 -83.07 -22.19 -15.74
CA GLU A 155 -84.04 -21.85 -16.80
C GLU A 155 -83.95 -22.85 -17.97
N ARG A 156 -82.74 -23.19 -18.41
CA ARG A 156 -82.51 -24.17 -19.49
C ARG A 156 -83.04 -25.55 -19.11
N THR A 157 -82.77 -26.01 -17.89
CA THR A 157 -83.21 -27.32 -17.41
C THR A 157 -84.73 -27.40 -17.31
N ALA A 158 -85.38 -26.35 -16.80
CA ALA A 158 -86.84 -26.27 -16.73
C ALA A 158 -87.49 -26.28 -18.12
N ALA A 159 -86.90 -25.56 -19.09
CA ALA A 159 -87.40 -25.55 -20.47
C ALA A 159 -87.33 -26.95 -21.12
N ILE A 160 -86.24 -27.70 -20.89
CA ILE A 160 -86.11 -29.08 -21.39
C ILE A 160 -87.17 -29.98 -20.77
N ALA A 161 -87.41 -29.87 -19.46
CA ALA A 161 -88.43 -30.67 -18.77
C ALA A 161 -89.84 -30.39 -19.31
N GLN A 162 -90.20 -29.13 -19.57
CA GLN A 162 -91.49 -28.76 -20.14
C GLN A 162 -91.72 -29.36 -21.54
N ILE A 163 -90.67 -29.42 -22.37
CA ILE A 163 -90.76 -30.05 -23.70
C ILE A 163 -91.00 -31.57 -23.55
N ALA A 164 -90.32 -32.22 -22.60
CA ALA A 164 -90.45 -33.66 -22.36
C ALA A 164 -91.86 -34.06 -21.88
N THR A 165 -92.54 -33.25 -21.08
CA THR A 165 -93.93 -33.51 -20.62
C THR A 165 -94.97 -33.35 -21.73
N ARG A 166 -94.62 -32.70 -22.86
CA ARG A 166 -95.55 -32.39 -23.95
C ARG A 166 -95.58 -33.44 -25.07
N LYS A 167 -94.84 -34.54 -24.92
CA LYS A 167 -94.89 -35.75 -25.76
C LYS A 167 -95.61 -36.86 -25.03
#